data_AF-A0A3B9XXH2-F1
#
_entry.id   AF-A0A3B9XXH2-F1
#
_cell.length_a   1.000
_cell.length_b   1.000
_cell.length_c   1.000
_cell.angle_alpha   90.00
_cell.angle_beta   90.00
_cell.angle_gamma   90.00
#
_symmetry.space_group_name_H-M   'P 1'
#
loop_
_entity.id
_entity.type
_entity.pdbx_description
1 polymer ?
#
loop_
_entity_poly.entity_id
_entity_poly.type
_entity_poly.pdbx_seq_one_letter_code
_entity_poly.pdbx_strand_id
1 'polypeptide(L)'
;MVAILALISTPVLAAKVYKYTDDSGNTVFTDEPVQGAEELDVQPVPTIPAIIPKVDTAPATETEAEFSYNKMTIILPGDGEHFVNNGGEVTVQVALSPALRNTDKLQLFFNGSAYGEPKRTNTFKLSNLDRGEYAAYVAAIDNKGKEVGKSDTVTFYVKRSAVGGPKK
;
A
#
# COMPACT_ATOMS: atom_id res chain seq x y z
N MET A 1 39.39 -9.13 -42.78
CA MET A 1 38.97 -9.70 -41.49
C MET A 1 37.66 -9.05 -41.10
N VAL A 2 36.56 -9.79 -41.10
CA VAL A 2 35.22 -9.32 -40.65
C VAL A 2 34.94 -10.07 -39.35
N ALA A 3 34.83 -9.34 -38.24
CA ALA A 3 34.53 -9.91 -36.93
C ALA A 3 33.04 -9.67 -36.62
N ILE A 4 32.27 -10.76 -36.62
CA ILE A 4 30.86 -10.81 -36.18
C ILE A 4 30.85 -11.01 -34.66
N LEU A 5 30.27 -10.06 -33.93
CA LEU A 5 30.05 -10.16 -32.49
C LEU A 5 28.63 -10.67 -32.23
N ALA A 6 28.52 -11.96 -31.86
CA ALA A 6 27.26 -12.60 -31.50
C ALA A 6 26.93 -12.33 -30.02
N LEU A 7 25.77 -11.73 -29.75
CA LEU A 7 25.23 -11.49 -28.41
C LEU A 7 24.40 -12.72 -27.99
N ILE A 8 24.83 -13.44 -26.97
CA ILE A 8 24.11 -14.61 -26.41
C ILE A 8 23.34 -14.15 -25.17
N SER A 9 22.02 -14.34 -25.19
CA SER A 9 21.09 -14.07 -24.09
C SER A 9 20.99 -15.30 -23.17
N THR A 10 21.00 -15.11 -21.85
CA THR A 10 20.77 -16.18 -20.86
C THR A 10 19.42 -16.00 -20.15
N PRO A 11 18.62 -17.07 -19.97
CA PRO A 11 17.38 -17.01 -19.20
C PRO A 11 17.63 -17.24 -17.71
N VAL A 12 17.05 -16.39 -16.86
CA VAL A 12 17.02 -16.55 -15.40
C VAL A 12 15.95 -17.56 -15.01
N LEU A 13 16.35 -18.62 -14.30
CA LEU A 13 15.48 -19.66 -13.73
C LEU A 13 14.88 -19.16 -12.40
N ALA A 14 13.55 -19.14 -12.31
CA ALA A 14 12.79 -18.77 -11.11
C ALA A 14 12.61 -19.96 -10.16
N ALA A 15 12.94 -19.77 -8.88
CA ALA A 15 12.74 -20.74 -7.80
C ALA A 15 11.26 -20.80 -7.38
N LYS A 16 10.74 -22.01 -7.16
CA LYS A 16 9.33 -22.29 -6.86
C LYS A 16 9.10 -22.47 -5.36
N VAL A 17 8.06 -21.83 -4.82
CA VAL A 17 7.50 -22.10 -3.47
C VAL A 17 5.98 -22.13 -3.61
N TYR A 18 5.32 -23.07 -2.93
CA TYR A 18 3.87 -23.31 -3.03
C TYR A 18 3.17 -23.01 -1.70
N LYS A 19 1.96 -22.44 -1.75
CA LYS A 19 1.05 -22.30 -0.61
C LYS A 19 -0.41 -22.35 -1.10
N TYR A 20 -1.31 -22.99 -0.35
CA TYR A 20 -2.75 -23.02 -0.59
C TYR A 20 -3.53 -22.63 0.68
N THR A 21 -4.78 -22.16 0.51
CA THR A 21 -5.70 -21.72 1.59
C THR A 21 -7.10 -22.28 1.31
N ASP A 22 -7.77 -22.84 2.33
CA ASP A 22 -9.11 -23.46 2.20
C ASP A 22 -10.30 -22.48 2.37
N ASP A 23 -11.49 -22.99 2.03
CA ASP A 23 -12.78 -22.29 1.91
C ASP A 23 -13.45 -21.87 3.24
N SER A 24 -12.72 -21.82 4.36
CA SER A 24 -13.28 -21.32 5.64
C SER A 24 -12.52 -20.16 6.27
N GLY A 25 -11.57 -19.55 5.54
CA GLY A 25 -10.93 -18.28 5.95
C GLY A 25 -10.02 -18.39 7.18
N ASN A 26 -9.67 -19.60 7.61
CA ASN A 26 -8.69 -19.84 8.68
C ASN A 26 -7.44 -20.52 8.10
N THR A 27 -6.27 -19.90 8.28
CA THR A 27 -5.00 -20.50 7.89
C THR A 27 -4.57 -21.51 8.94
N VAL A 28 -4.72 -22.81 8.66
CA VAL A 28 -4.20 -23.90 9.50
C VAL A 28 -3.05 -24.59 8.77
N PHE A 29 -1.91 -24.72 9.45
CA PHE A 29 -0.75 -25.48 9.00
C PHE A 29 -0.72 -26.81 9.74
N THR A 30 -0.74 -27.93 9.04
CA THR A 30 -0.46 -29.25 9.63
C THR A 30 0.26 -30.13 8.61
N ASP A 31 1.25 -30.86 9.12
CA ASP A 31 2.15 -31.77 8.42
C ASP A 31 2.13 -33.08 9.22
N GLU A 32 1.32 -34.06 8.79
CA GLU A 32 1.47 -35.48 9.18
C GLU A 32 0.48 -36.39 8.38
N PRO A 33 0.96 -37.49 7.76
CA PRO A 33 0.13 -38.49 7.11
C PRO A 33 -0.21 -39.64 8.08
N VAL A 34 -1.44 -40.15 8.07
CA VAL A 34 -1.78 -41.41 8.75
C VAL A 34 -2.56 -42.36 7.84
N GLN A 35 -2.11 -43.62 7.90
CA GLN A 35 -2.57 -44.80 7.17
C GLN A 35 -3.77 -45.47 7.87
N GLY A 36 -4.66 -46.09 7.09
CA GLY A 36 -5.56 -47.17 7.55
C GLY A 36 -7.03 -46.80 7.70
N ALA A 37 -7.81 -46.89 6.61
CA ALA A 37 -9.26 -46.98 6.70
C ALA A 37 -9.78 -48.09 5.76
N GLU A 38 -10.69 -48.89 6.30
CA GLU A 38 -11.13 -50.21 5.84
C GLU A 38 -11.91 -50.20 4.52
N GLU A 39 -11.83 -51.33 3.82
CA GLU A 39 -12.57 -51.68 2.60
C GLU A 39 -14.08 -51.62 2.83
N LEU A 40 -14.78 -50.77 2.06
CA LEU A 40 -16.23 -50.84 1.93
C LEU A 40 -16.57 -51.25 0.50
N ASP A 41 -17.00 -52.50 0.37
CA ASP A 41 -17.52 -53.10 -0.86
C ASP A 41 -18.79 -52.36 -1.31
N VAL A 42 -18.70 -51.66 -2.44
CA VAL A 42 -19.83 -51.03 -3.11
C VAL A 42 -19.90 -51.51 -4.55
N GLN A 43 -20.99 -52.23 -4.83
CA GLN A 43 -21.33 -52.88 -6.09
C GLN A 43 -21.19 -51.96 -7.32
N PRO A 44 -20.84 -52.51 -8.50
CA PRO A 44 -20.57 -51.73 -9.70
C PRO A 44 -21.84 -51.06 -10.23
N VAL A 45 -21.89 -49.74 -10.13
CA VAL A 45 -22.85 -48.90 -10.87
C VAL A 45 -22.37 -48.72 -12.32
N PRO A 46 -23.29 -48.70 -13.30
CA PRO A 46 -22.95 -48.60 -14.72
C PRO A 46 -22.16 -47.31 -15.01
N THR A 47 -21.01 -47.49 -15.66
CA THR A 47 -20.08 -46.43 -16.07
C THR A 47 -20.70 -45.58 -17.17
N ILE A 48 -21.09 -44.36 -16.83
CA ILE A 48 -21.26 -43.27 -17.79
C ILE A 48 -19.83 -42.85 -18.18
N PRO A 49 -19.47 -42.73 -19.46
CA PRO A 49 -18.16 -42.17 -19.82
C PRO A 49 -18.02 -40.78 -19.21
N ALA A 50 -16.96 -40.59 -18.42
CA ALA A 50 -16.63 -39.30 -17.86
C ALA A 50 -16.45 -38.30 -19.02
N ILE A 51 -17.36 -37.34 -19.12
CA ILE A 51 -17.06 -36.10 -19.82
C ILE A 51 -15.98 -35.46 -18.96
N ILE A 52 -14.72 -35.64 -19.36
CA ILE A 52 -13.61 -34.88 -18.79
C ILE A 52 -13.91 -33.45 -19.23
N PRO A 53 -14.34 -32.52 -18.35
CA PRO A 53 -14.33 -31.13 -18.74
C PRO A 53 -12.88 -30.86 -19.10
N LYS A 54 -12.64 -30.42 -20.33
CA LYS A 54 -11.36 -29.83 -20.68
C LYS A 54 -11.25 -28.62 -19.74
N VAL A 55 -10.55 -28.81 -18.63
CA VAL A 55 -10.12 -27.71 -17.79
C VAL A 55 -9.18 -26.96 -18.72
N ASP A 56 -9.69 -25.88 -19.30
CA ASP A 56 -8.82 -24.86 -19.83
C ASP A 56 -8.04 -24.39 -18.60
N THR A 57 -6.88 -25.00 -18.39
CA THR A 57 -5.83 -24.45 -17.54
C THR A 57 -5.30 -23.22 -18.27
N ALA A 58 -6.16 -22.21 -18.42
CA ALA A 58 -5.71 -20.85 -18.42
C ALA A 58 -4.97 -20.71 -17.08
N PRO A 59 -3.70 -20.29 -17.07
CA PRO A 59 -3.04 -19.99 -15.82
C PRO A 59 -3.93 -18.99 -15.09
N ALA A 60 -4.53 -19.42 -13.98
CA ALA A 60 -5.10 -18.49 -13.02
C ALA A 60 -3.91 -17.66 -12.56
N THR A 61 -3.72 -16.49 -13.14
CA THR A 61 -2.89 -15.45 -12.56
C THR A 61 -3.52 -15.15 -11.22
N GLU A 62 -3.04 -15.83 -10.19
CA GLU A 62 -3.24 -15.45 -8.79
C GLU A 62 -2.68 -14.04 -8.69
N THR A 63 -3.57 -13.07 -8.86
CA THR A 63 -3.25 -11.67 -8.62
C THR A 63 -3.03 -11.59 -7.13
N GLU A 64 -1.75 -11.51 -6.73
CA GLU A 64 -1.36 -11.27 -5.34
C GLU A 64 -2.21 -10.10 -4.84
N ALA A 65 -3.00 -10.35 -3.80
CA ALA A 65 -3.92 -9.34 -3.28
C ALA A 65 -3.10 -8.09 -2.92
N GLU A 66 -3.35 -7.00 -3.63
CA GLU A 66 -2.60 -5.77 -3.42
C GLU A 66 -2.84 -5.27 -2.00
N PHE A 67 -1.77 -5.19 -1.22
CA PHE A 67 -1.82 -4.60 0.10
C PHE A 67 -2.25 -3.13 0.00
N SER A 68 -3.14 -2.71 0.89
CA SER A 68 -3.53 -1.31 1.03
C SER A 68 -3.80 -0.94 2.48
N TYR A 69 -3.66 0.34 2.81
CA TYR A 69 -4.04 0.88 4.10
C TYR A 69 -5.55 1.14 4.11
N ASN A 70 -6.26 0.46 5.02
CA ASN A 70 -7.72 0.55 5.09
C ASN A 70 -8.22 1.86 5.74
N LYS A 71 -7.38 2.52 6.53
CA LYS A 71 -7.66 3.82 7.11
C LYS A 71 -6.41 4.68 7.06
N MET A 72 -6.56 5.91 6.59
CA MET A 72 -5.50 6.91 6.59
C MET A 72 -6.13 8.29 6.75
N THR A 73 -5.72 9.03 7.77
CA THR A 73 -6.37 10.30 8.14
C THR A 73 -5.33 11.27 8.69
N ILE A 74 -5.33 12.49 8.19
CA ILE A 74 -4.60 13.59 8.82
C ILE A 74 -5.32 13.95 10.11
N ILE A 75 -4.63 13.81 11.25
CA ILE A 75 -5.16 14.12 12.58
C ILE A 75 -4.76 15.52 13.07
N LEU A 76 -3.76 16.12 12.42
CA LEU A 76 -3.35 17.52 12.59
C LEU A 76 -2.77 18.02 11.27
N PRO A 77 -3.05 19.24 10.81
CA PRO A 77 -4.10 20.13 11.32
C PRO A 77 -5.50 19.52 11.18
N GLY A 78 -6.46 20.04 11.93
CA GLY A 78 -7.87 19.79 11.67
C GLY A 78 -8.31 20.48 10.38
N ASP A 79 -9.35 19.95 9.73
CA ASP A 79 -9.95 20.62 8.58
C ASP A 79 -10.55 21.97 8.99
N GLY A 80 -10.24 23.00 8.20
CA GLY A 80 -10.58 24.40 8.47
C GLY A 80 -9.75 25.09 9.55
N GLU A 81 -8.69 24.46 10.09
CA GLU A 81 -7.92 25.05 11.19
C GLU A 81 -7.20 26.35 10.78
N HIS A 82 -7.14 27.31 11.71
CA HIS A 82 -6.50 28.61 11.50
C HIS A 82 -5.24 28.77 12.34
N PHE A 83 -4.10 28.94 11.68
CA PHE A 83 -2.82 29.25 12.31
C PHE A 83 -2.55 30.74 12.29
N VAL A 84 -2.27 31.32 13.46
CA VAL A 84 -1.83 32.71 13.61
C VAL A 84 -0.41 32.71 14.14
N ASN A 85 0.57 32.67 13.23
CA ASN A 85 1.99 32.63 13.61
C ASN A 85 2.87 33.39 12.60
N ASN A 86 4.05 33.82 13.07
CA ASN A 86 4.95 34.64 12.25
C ASN A 86 5.90 33.79 11.37
N GLY A 87 6.18 32.54 11.77
CA GLY A 87 7.10 31.64 11.08
C GLY A 87 6.48 30.86 9.92
N GLY A 88 5.15 30.90 9.77
CA GLY A 88 4.44 30.04 8.82
C GLY A 88 4.67 28.57 9.10
N GLU A 89 4.76 28.18 10.37
CA GLU A 89 5.03 26.79 10.78
C GLU A 89 3.73 26.04 11.02
N VAL A 90 3.55 24.92 10.34
CA VAL A 90 2.40 24.01 10.51
C VAL A 90 2.91 22.58 10.57
N THR A 91 2.40 21.81 11.51
CA THR A 91 2.73 20.38 11.63
C THR A 91 1.59 19.55 11.06
N VAL A 92 1.89 18.68 10.10
CA VAL A 92 0.96 17.70 9.58
C VAL A 92 1.26 16.35 10.21
N GLN A 93 0.28 15.74 10.88
CA GLN A 93 0.37 14.43 11.48
C GLN A 93 -0.70 13.51 10.92
N VAL A 94 -0.30 12.28 10.56
CA VAL A 94 -1.19 11.27 9.98
C VAL A 94 -1.32 10.04 10.88
N ALA A 95 -2.54 9.54 10.99
CA ALA A 95 -2.83 8.23 11.56
C ALA A 95 -3.20 7.26 10.43
N LEU A 96 -2.75 6.01 10.54
CA LEU A 96 -3.03 4.98 9.56
C LEU A 96 -3.22 3.62 10.21
N SER A 97 -4.03 2.79 9.56
CA SER A 97 -4.25 1.39 9.89
C SER A 97 -4.18 0.54 8.60
N PRO A 98 -3.50 -0.63 8.62
CA PRO A 98 -2.60 -1.08 9.68
C PRO A 98 -1.37 -0.15 9.84
N ALA A 99 -0.50 -0.44 10.80
CA ALA A 99 0.73 0.34 10.99
C ALA A 99 1.59 0.34 9.70
N LEU A 100 2.33 1.44 9.48
CA LEU A 100 3.16 1.61 8.29
C LEU A 100 4.14 0.43 8.13
N ARG A 101 4.06 -0.28 7.00
CA ARG A 101 4.98 -1.38 6.68
C ARG A 101 6.41 -0.85 6.58
N ASN A 102 7.38 -1.72 6.87
CA ASN A 102 8.80 -1.35 6.80
C ASN A 102 9.28 -1.00 5.39
N THR A 103 8.60 -1.51 4.37
CA THR A 103 8.88 -1.28 2.95
C THR A 103 8.30 0.01 2.41
N ASP A 104 7.32 0.59 3.10
CA ASP A 104 6.51 1.68 2.59
C ASP A 104 6.97 3.01 3.19
N LYS A 105 6.67 4.10 2.49
CA LYS A 105 6.98 5.46 2.90
C LYS A 105 5.75 6.33 2.77
N LEU A 106 5.70 7.40 3.54
CA LEU A 106 4.68 8.43 3.47
C LEU A 106 5.21 9.65 2.72
N GLN A 107 4.43 10.13 1.76
CA GLN A 107 4.68 11.34 1.00
C GLN A 107 3.61 12.37 1.35
N LEU A 108 4.03 13.54 1.82
CA LEU A 108 3.14 14.69 1.97
C LEU A 108 2.93 15.33 0.59
N PHE A 109 1.68 15.65 0.27
CA PHE A 109 1.33 16.52 -0.85
C PHE A 109 0.76 17.82 -0.30
N PHE A 110 1.25 18.93 -0.82
CA PHE A 110 0.91 20.28 -0.40
C PHE A 110 0.53 21.09 -1.63
N ASN A 111 -0.70 21.60 -1.66
CA ASN A 111 -1.32 22.27 -2.82
C ASN A 111 -1.15 21.47 -4.14
N GLY A 112 -1.33 20.15 -4.05
CA GLY A 112 -1.24 19.23 -5.20
C GLY A 112 0.18 18.83 -5.60
N SER A 113 1.22 19.40 -4.99
CA SER A 113 2.63 19.06 -5.27
C SER A 113 3.24 18.22 -4.16
N ALA A 114 4.11 17.27 -4.50
CA ALA A 114 4.86 16.51 -3.50
C ALA A 114 5.77 17.46 -2.68
N TYR A 115 5.66 17.40 -1.35
CA TYR A 115 6.45 18.20 -0.43
C TYR A 115 7.56 17.35 0.21
N GLY A 116 8.80 17.64 -0.19
CA GLY A 116 9.97 16.90 0.27
C GLY A 116 9.97 15.43 -0.14
N GLU A 117 10.96 14.69 0.34
CA GLU A 117 11.13 13.26 0.05
C GLU A 117 10.15 12.37 0.84
N PRO A 118 9.75 11.20 0.30
CA PRO A 118 8.99 10.21 1.04
C PRO A 118 9.77 9.69 2.26
N LYS A 119 9.11 9.60 3.42
CA LYS A 119 9.73 9.22 4.71
C LYS A 119 8.87 8.25 5.50
N ARG A 120 9.47 7.55 6.46
CA ARG A 120 8.75 6.60 7.33
C ARG A 120 8.15 7.24 8.60
N THR A 121 8.19 8.56 8.69
CA THR A 121 7.60 9.31 9.81
C THR A 121 6.15 9.68 9.49
N ASN A 122 5.31 9.68 10.52
CA ASN A 122 3.91 10.10 10.41
C ASN A 122 3.74 11.61 10.65
N THR A 123 4.83 12.35 10.83
CA THR A 123 4.83 13.79 11.11
C THR A 123 5.68 14.52 10.10
N PHE A 124 5.10 15.55 9.49
CA PHE A 124 5.72 16.45 8.54
C PHE A 124 5.65 17.88 9.07
N LYS A 125 6.73 18.65 8.87
CA LYS A 125 6.77 20.06 9.22
C LYS A 125 6.77 20.89 7.94
N LEU A 126 5.79 21.76 7.82
CA LEU A 126 5.75 22.84 6.85
C LEU A 126 6.31 24.09 7.53
N SER A 127 7.15 24.81 6.82
CA SER A 127 7.80 26.03 7.31
C SER A 127 7.75 27.11 6.25
N ASN A 128 7.85 28.36 6.68
CA ASN A 128 7.93 29.51 5.77
C ASN A 128 6.68 29.65 4.89
N LEU A 129 5.52 29.24 5.41
CA LEU A 129 4.23 29.48 4.77
C LEU A 129 3.87 30.96 4.85
N ASP A 130 3.40 31.51 3.72
CA ASP A 130 2.81 32.83 3.68
C ASP A 130 1.37 32.80 4.19
N ARG A 131 0.74 33.98 4.27
CA ARG A 131 -0.69 34.05 4.58
C ARG A 131 -1.49 33.43 3.43
N GLY A 132 -2.49 32.61 3.74
CA GLY A 132 -3.31 32.01 2.70
C GLY A 132 -4.08 30.78 3.16
N GLU A 133 -4.75 30.18 2.19
CA GLU A 133 -5.38 28.87 2.27
C GLU A 133 -4.44 27.82 1.69
N TYR A 134 -4.40 26.66 2.32
CA TYR A 134 -3.56 25.55 1.94
C TYR A 134 -4.33 24.24 2.02
N ALA A 135 -4.03 23.33 1.10
CA ALA A 135 -4.58 21.99 1.07
C ALA A 135 -3.46 20.96 1.21
N ALA A 136 -3.64 19.98 2.08
CA ALA A 136 -2.69 18.91 2.30
C ALA A 136 -3.36 17.54 2.32
N TYR A 137 -2.70 16.55 1.74
CA TYR A 137 -3.03 15.13 1.91
C TYR A 137 -1.74 14.33 2.00
N VAL A 138 -1.79 13.12 2.55
CA VAL A 138 -0.64 12.22 2.63
C VAL A 138 -0.97 10.94 1.87
N ALA A 139 0.00 10.45 1.09
CA ALA A 139 -0.08 9.16 0.43
C ALA A 139 0.96 8.19 0.99
N ALA A 140 0.60 6.92 1.09
CA ALA A 140 1.52 5.83 1.38
C ALA A 140 1.98 5.21 0.06
N ILE A 141 3.30 5.16 -0.13
CA ILE A 141 3.97 4.70 -1.35
C ILE A 141 4.77 3.44 -1.01
N ASP A 142 4.56 2.37 -1.77
CA ASP A 142 5.29 1.12 -1.60
C ASP A 142 6.73 1.20 -2.13
N ASN A 143 7.47 0.09 -2.00
CA ASN A 143 8.85 -0.01 -2.50
C ASN A 143 8.97 0.00 -4.04
N LYS A 144 7.87 -0.16 -4.77
CA LYS A 144 7.79 -0.08 -6.24
C LYS A 144 7.35 1.31 -6.72
N GLY A 145 7.08 2.24 -5.81
CA GLY A 145 6.61 3.59 -6.14
C GLY A 145 5.10 3.70 -6.35
N LYS A 146 4.34 2.66 -6.04
CA LYS A 146 2.87 2.64 -6.19
C LYS A 146 2.21 3.21 -4.94
N GLU A 147 1.16 4.01 -5.14
CA GLU A 147 0.28 4.45 -4.05
C GLU A 147 -0.54 3.26 -3.53
N VAL A 148 -0.42 2.97 -2.24
CA VAL A 148 -1.09 1.89 -1.51
C VAL A 148 -2.00 2.41 -0.39
N GLY A 149 -2.17 3.73 -0.30
CA GLY A 149 -3.09 4.37 0.64
C GLY A 149 -3.01 5.89 0.51
N LYS A 150 -4.11 6.56 0.81
CA LYS A 150 -4.21 8.02 0.72
C LYS A 150 -5.19 8.54 1.76
N SER A 151 -4.85 9.65 2.40
CA SER A 151 -5.76 10.38 3.28
C SER A 151 -6.72 11.25 2.50
N ASP A 152 -7.81 11.64 3.15
CA ASP A 152 -8.58 12.80 2.72
C ASP A 152 -7.71 14.06 2.70
N THR A 153 -8.11 15.01 1.87
CA THR A 153 -7.50 16.34 1.84
C THR A 153 -8.02 17.17 3.00
N VAL A 154 -7.09 17.77 3.74
CA VAL A 154 -7.37 18.75 4.80
C VAL A 154 -7.02 20.14 4.28
N THR A 155 -7.95 21.07 4.44
CA THR A 155 -7.73 22.49 4.14
C THR A 155 -7.47 23.25 5.43
N PHE A 156 -6.47 24.12 5.46
CA PHE A 156 -6.16 24.96 6.62
C PHE A 156 -5.67 26.34 6.18
N TYR A 157 -5.65 27.27 7.13
CA TYR A 157 -5.41 28.68 6.85
C TYR A 157 -4.28 29.22 7.70
N VAL A 158 -3.39 30.00 7.09
CA VAL A 158 -2.30 30.68 7.80
C VAL A 158 -2.51 32.19 7.73
N LYS A 159 -2.36 32.85 8.88
CA LYS A 159 -2.34 34.31 9.05
C LYS A 159 -1.06 34.70 9.78
N ARG A 160 -0.45 35.82 9.37
CA ARG A 160 0.66 36.43 10.14
C ARG A 160 0.11 37.35 11.21
N SER A 161 0.69 37.30 12.41
CA SER A 161 0.38 38.27 13.45
C SER A 161 1.01 39.62 13.09
N ALA A 162 0.23 40.69 13.12
CA ALA A 162 0.77 42.04 13.04
C ALA A 162 1.44 42.38 14.38
N VAL A 163 2.70 42.01 14.56
CA VAL A 163 3.52 42.53 15.67
C VAL A 163 3.94 43.94 15.27
N GLY A 164 3.07 44.91 15.55
CA GLY A 164 3.26 46.31 15.18
C GLY A 164 2.12 47.20 15.65
N GLY A 165 1.71 47.11 16.91
CA GLY A 165 0.89 48.15 17.55
C GLY A 165 1.78 49.32 17.97
N PRO A 166 1.34 50.59 17.82
CA PRO A 166 2.17 51.75 18.17
C PRO A 166 2.56 51.69 19.64
N LYS A 167 3.85 51.83 19.92
CA LYS A 167 4.30 52.16 21.28
C LYS A 167 3.82 53.59 21.57
N LYS A 168 2.97 53.75 22.59
CA LYS A 168 2.66 55.06 23.16
C LYS A 168 3.91 55.64 23.85
#